data_AF-A0A318HGH4-F1
#
_entry.id   AF-A0A318HGH4-F1
#
_cell.length_a   1.000
_cell.length_b   1.000
_cell.length_c   1.000
_cell.angle_alpha   90.00
_cell.angle_beta   90.00
_cell.angle_gamma   90.00
#
_symmetry.space_group_name_H-M   'P 1'
#
loop_
_entity.id
_entity.type
_entity.pdbx_description
1 polymer ?
#
loop_
_entity_poly.entity_id
_entity_poly.type
_entity_poly.pdbx_seq_one_letter_code
_entity_poly.pdbx_strand_id
1 'polypeptide(L)' 'MDDPDRLLLIDALAQLPGDQRAVVRCAYYQRWPTAQIAADLHITDETVKARLHQALWVVKLQLREMG' A
#
# COMPACT_ATOMS: atom_id res chain seq x y z
N MET A 1 -18.29 -14.16 -9.80
CA MET A 1 -16.93 -14.33 -10.34
C MET A 1 -15.99 -13.86 -9.26
N ASP A 2 -15.38 -14.81 -8.56
CA ASP A 2 -14.28 -14.52 -7.66
C ASP A 2 -13.03 -14.49 -8.56
N ASP A 3 -12.54 -13.30 -8.88
CA ASP A 3 -11.26 -13.16 -9.57
C ASP A 3 -10.17 -13.59 -8.59
N PRO A 4 -9.49 -14.73 -8.82
CA PRO A 4 -8.46 -15.23 -7.91
C PRO A 4 -7.31 -14.22 -7.73
N ASP A 5 -7.06 -13.40 -8.75
CA ASP A 5 -6.13 -12.25 -8.70
C ASP A 5 -6.52 -11.22 -7.64
N ARG A 6 -7.82 -11.00 -7.43
CA ARG A 6 -8.32 -10.05 -6.43
C ARG A 6 -8.12 -10.60 -5.02
N LEU A 7 -8.34 -11.89 -4.80
CA LEU A 7 -8.07 -12.54 -3.52
C LEU A 7 -6.58 -12.53 -3.19
N LEU A 8 -5.72 -12.86 -4.17
CA LEU A 8 -4.26 -12.78 -4.02
C LEU A 8 -3.79 -11.36 -3.73
N LEU A 9 -4.38 -10.36 -4.39
CA LEU A 9 -4.09 -8.95 -4.12
C LEU A 9 -4.49 -8.55 -2.69
N ILE A 10 -5.67 -8.98 -2.22
CA ILE A 10 -6.16 -8.70 -0.86
C ILE A 10 -5.25 -9.38 0.18
N ASP A 11 -4.83 -10.63 -0.06
CA ASP A 11 -3.91 -11.35 0.81
C ASP A 11 -2.54 -10.67 0.88
N ALA A 12 -1.96 -10.33 -0.27
CA ALA A 12 -0.69 -9.59 -0.33
C ALA A 12 -0.77 -8.23 0.40
N LEU A 13 -1.88 -7.50 0.22
CA LEU A 13 -2.14 -6.27 0.97
C LEU A 13 -2.31 -6.51 2.48
N ALA A 14 -2.86 -7.66 2.87
CA ALA A 14 -3.02 -8.08 4.27
C ALA A 14 -1.70 -8.52 4.92
N GLN A 15 -0.67 -8.84 4.14
CA GLN A 15 0.68 -9.11 4.61
C GLN A 15 1.56 -7.86 4.72
N LEU A 16 1.12 -6.71 4.18
CA LEU A 16 1.86 -5.46 4.32
C LEU A 16 1.93 -4.97 5.77
N PRO A 17 3.06 -4.39 6.21
CA PRO A 17 3.19 -3.67 7.47
C PRO A 17 2.10 -2.62 7.66
N GLY A 18 1.62 -2.45 8.90
CA GLY A 18 0.54 -1.50 9.23
C GLY A 18 0.84 -0.08 8.76
N ASP A 19 2.08 0.37 8.88
CA ASP A 19 2.55 1.67 8.38
C ASP A 19 2.35 1.85 6.88
N GLN A 20 2.67 0.83 6.07
CA GLN A 20 2.55 0.87 4.61
C GLN A 20 1.08 0.82 4.20
N ARG A 21 0.28 0.00 4.88
CA ARG A 21 -1.16 -0.12 4.66
C ARG A 21 -1.90 1.18 4.99
N ALA A 22 -1.48 1.90 6.03
CA ALA A 22 -2.06 3.19 6.38
C ALA A 22 -1.92 4.21 5.24
N VAL A 23 -0.73 4.31 4.64
CA VAL A 23 -0.47 5.23 3.52
C VAL A 23 -1.31 4.88 2.29
N VAL A 24 -1.37 3.60 1.93
CA VAL A 24 -2.19 3.10 0.80
C VAL A 24 -3.67 3.37 1.08
N ARG A 25 -4.13 3.18 2.32
CA ARG A 25 -5.53 3.43 2.69
C ARG A 25 -5.88 4.91 2.59
N CYS A 26 -5.02 5.81 3.08
CA CYS A 26 -5.26 7.27 2.97
C CYS A 26 -5.22 7.75 1.51
N ALA A 27 -4.31 7.21 0.70
CA ALA A 27 -4.24 7.56 -0.71
C ALA A 27 -5.45 7.05 -1.52
N TYR A 28 -5.85 5.79 -1.35
CA TYR A 28 -6.90 5.17 -2.17
C TYR A 28 -8.33 5.37 -1.64
N TYR A 29 -8.55 5.25 -0.33
CA TYR A 29 -9.90 5.37 0.25
C TYR A 29 -10.27 6.83 0.51
N GLN A 30 -9.33 7.65 1.00
CA GLN A 30 -9.60 9.05 1.33
C GLN A 30 -9.25 10.01 0.18
N ARG A 31 -8.60 9.51 -0.89
CA ARG A 31 -8.15 10.32 -2.04
C ARG A 31 -7.27 11.50 -1.62
N TRP A 32 -6.52 11.34 -0.53
CA TRP A 32 -5.67 12.39 -0.01
C TRP A 32 -4.40 12.54 -0.85
N PRO A 33 -3.90 13.78 -1.04
CA PRO A 33 -2.61 14.00 -1.65
C PRO A 33 -1.49 13.57 -0.69
N THR A 34 -0.32 13.20 -1.23
CA THR A 34 0.81 12.69 -0.43
C THR A 34 1.26 13.68 0.66
N ALA A 35 1.14 14.98 0.42
CA ALA A 35 1.42 16.02 1.40
C ALA A 35 0.46 16.01 2.62
N GLN A 36 -0.82 15.70 2.40
CA GLN A 36 -1.81 15.59 3.49
C GLN A 36 -1.54 14.33 4.33
N ILE A 37 -1.18 13.24 3.66
CA ILE A 37 -0.81 11.98 4.31
C ILE A 37 0.49 12.13 5.12
N ALA A 38 1.45 12.88 4.58
CA ALA A 38 2.69 13.24 5.27
C ALA A 38 2.41 14.03 6.55
N ALA A 39 1.52 15.02 6.49
CA ALA A 39 1.12 15.81 7.64
C ALA A 39 0.37 14.98 8.70
N ASP A 40 -0.54 14.10 8.27
CA ASP A 40 -1.35 13.25 9.16
C ASP A 40 -0.51 12.17 9.87
N LEU A 41 0.40 11.51 9.13
CA LEU A 41 1.30 10.50 9.67
C LEU A 41 2.57 11.09 10.31
N HIS A 42 2.72 12.42 10.31
CA HIS A 42 3.89 13.14 10.82
C HIS A 42 5.22 12.66 10.19
N ILE A 43 5.22 12.41 8.89
CA ILE A 43 6.38 11.96 8.11
C ILE A 43 6.66 12.92 6.93
N THR A 44 7.78 12.75 6.24
CA THR A 44 8.08 13.54 5.03
C THR A 44 7.35 13.00 3.80
N ASP A 45 7.09 13.87 2.81
CA ASP A 45 6.55 13.44 1.49
C ASP A 45 7.44 12.38 0.83
N GLU A 46 8.76 12.49 0.98
CA GLU A 46 9.71 11.47 0.52
C GLU A 46 9.46 10.12 1.21
N THR A 47 9.16 10.11 2.50
CA THR A 47 8.81 8.89 3.23
C THR A 47 7.47 8.32 2.78
N VAL A 48 6.47 9.16 2.50
CA VAL A 48 5.18 8.73 1.94
C VAL A 48 5.38 8.04 0.60
N LYS A 49 6.16 8.64 -0.31
CA LYS A 49 6.49 8.06 -1.63
C LYS A 49 7.27 6.76 -1.49
N ALA A 50 8.29 6.73 -0.63
CA ALA A 50 9.05 5.52 -0.35
C ALA A 50 8.15 4.41 0.19
N ARG A 51 7.27 4.70 1.15
CA ARG A 51 6.32 3.73 1.71
C ARG A 51 5.31 3.22 0.69
N LEU A 52 4.76 4.09 -0.17
CA LEU A 52 3.88 3.68 -1.26
C LEU A 52 4.60 2.79 -2.27
N HIS A 53 5.82 3.17 -2.66
CA HIS A 53 6.64 2.37 -3.57
C HIS A 53 6.99 1.01 -2.96
N GLN A 54 7.42 0.98 -1.69
CA GLN A 54 7.73 -0.27 -1.00
C GLN A 54 6.49 -1.15 -0.84
N ALA A 55 5.33 -0.57 -0.51
CA ALA A 55 4.08 -1.31 -0.44
C ALA A 55 3.76 -2.01 -1.78
N LEU A 56 3.88 -1.28 -2.89
CA LEU A 56 3.68 -1.84 -4.23
C LEU A 56 4.74 -2.87 -4.62
N TRP A 57 5.99 -2.65 -4.23
CA TRP A 57 7.08 -3.58 -4.49
C TRP A 57 6.90 -4.91 -3.74
N VAL A 58 6.51 -4.85 -2.46
CA VAL A 58 6.21 -6.05 -1.65
C VAL A 58 5.03 -6.82 -2.22
N VAL A 59 3.93 -6.13 -2.57
CA VAL A 59 2.76 -6.78 -3.19
C VAL A 59 3.16 -7.46 -4.50
N LYS A 60 3.95 -6.79 -5.35
CA LYS A 60 4.42 -7.37 -6.61
C LYS A 60 5.33 -8.58 -6.39
N LEU A 61 6.17 -8.54 -5.34
CA LEU A 61 7.04 -9.65 -4.98
C LEU A 61 6.21 -10.86 -4.53
N GLN A 62 5.24 -10.65 -3.63
CA GLN A 62 4.35 -11.72 -3.16
C GLN A 62 3.54 -12.34 -4.29
N LEU A 63 2.98 -11.53 -5.19
CA LEU A 63 2.25 -12.04 -6.35
C LEU A 63 3.15 -12.88 -7.28
N ARG A 64 4.45 -12.58 -7.35
CA ARG A 64 5.41 -13.38 -8.12
C ARG A 64 5.81 -14.67 -7.41
N GLU A 65 5.80 -14.70 -6.08
CA GLU A 65 6.12 -15.90 -5.29
C GLU A 65 4.93 -16.86 -5.18
N MET A 66 3.70 -16.35 -5.32
CA MET A 66 2.45 -17.10 -5.22
C MET A 66 1.91 -17.61 -6.56
N GLY A 67 2.48 -17.15 -7.69
CA GLY A 67 2.13 -17.58 -9.06
C GLY A 67 3.19 -18.48 -9.68
#